data_AF-A0A4T0V1T4-F1
#
_entry.id   AF-A0A4T0V1T4-F1
#
_cell.length_a   1.000
_cell.length_b   1.000
_cell.length_c   1.000
_cell.angle_alpha   90.00
_cell.angle_beta   90.00
_cell.angle_gamma   90.00
#
_symmetry.space_group_name_H-M   'P 1'
#
loop_
_entity.id
_entity.type
_entity.pdbx_description
1 polymer ?
#
loop_
_entity_poly.entity_id
_entity_poly.type
_entity_poly.pdbx_seq_one_letter_code
_entity_poly.pdbx_strand_id
1 'polypeptide(L)'
;MRHTRPPRQRGVAAVEFAILLLPMMLIAFGIVEFGRAFYQYNTLVKATRNAARYLSQQNAGDTQVLDNAKCLLQYGSHEYCVNHNGAKPPSLLPEAEFADAKVTVCDWQSCPATHKVSVPAANLVSVSVESYPYTVLLPWVLPQQGVRFGRISTTMRSNL
;
A
#
# COMPACT_ATOMS: atom_id res chain seq x y z
N MET A 1 -33.28 -56.90 33.03
CA MET A 1 -32.95 -55.47 32.76
C MET A 1 -32.56 -55.33 31.29
N ARG A 2 -33.32 -54.58 30.49
CA ARG A 2 -33.11 -54.47 29.04
C ARG A 2 -32.34 -53.18 28.75
N HIS A 3 -31.05 -53.29 28.43
CA HIS A 3 -30.23 -52.15 28.01
C HIS A 3 -30.63 -51.70 26.59
N THR A 4 -31.33 -50.58 26.47
CA THR A 4 -31.54 -49.88 25.20
C THR A 4 -30.25 -49.16 24.82
N ARG A 5 -29.58 -49.59 23.74
CA ARG A 5 -28.40 -48.89 23.22
C ARG A 5 -28.80 -47.51 22.66
N PRO A 6 -28.05 -46.43 22.96
CA PRO A 6 -28.37 -45.11 22.43
C PRO A 6 -28.25 -45.10 20.90
N PRO A 7 -29.11 -44.35 20.20
CA PRO A 7 -29.08 -44.27 18.74
C PRO A 7 -27.73 -43.72 18.27
N ARG A 8 -27.15 -44.37 17.26
CA ARG A 8 -25.89 -43.96 16.63
C ARG A 8 -26.10 -42.62 15.90
N GLN A 9 -25.59 -41.53 16.46
CA GLN A 9 -25.49 -40.21 15.81
C GLN A 9 -24.41 -40.21 14.70
N ARG A 10 -24.54 -41.09 13.71
CA ARG A 10 -23.60 -41.14 12.58
C ARG A 10 -23.97 -40.06 11.57
N GLY A 11 -23.18 -39.00 11.49
CA GLY A 11 -23.27 -37.98 10.43
C GLY A 11 -23.85 -36.63 10.86
N VAL A 12 -24.61 -36.57 11.96
CA VAL A 12 -25.20 -35.30 12.46
C VAL A 12 -24.11 -34.28 12.80
N ALA A 13 -23.05 -34.72 13.49
CA ALA A 13 -21.90 -33.86 13.80
C ALA A 13 -21.18 -33.33 12.55
N ALA A 14 -21.17 -34.07 11.45
CA ALA A 14 -20.57 -33.61 10.19
C ALA A 14 -21.42 -32.52 9.52
N VAL A 15 -22.75 -32.62 9.63
CA VAL A 15 -23.68 -31.62 9.12
C VAL A 15 -23.62 -30.34 9.95
N GLU A 16 -23.60 -30.46 11.28
CA GLU A 16 -23.42 -29.31 12.20
C GLU A 16 -22.10 -28.58 11.93
N PHE A 17 -21.02 -29.32 11.72
CA PHE A 17 -19.73 -28.74 11.35
C PHE A 17 -19.77 -28.04 9.98
N ALA A 18 -20.41 -28.63 8.96
CA ALA A 18 -20.51 -28.02 7.64
C ALA A 18 -21.28 -26.68 7.66
N ILE A 19 -22.32 -26.60 8.50
CA ILE A 19 -23.09 -25.35 8.67
C ILE A 19 -22.25 -24.28 9.39
N LEU A 20 -21.46 -24.65 10.39
CA LEU A 20 -20.56 -23.72 11.10
C LEU A 20 -19.33 -23.32 10.28
N LEU A 21 -18.85 -24.20 9.41
CA LEU A 21 -17.69 -23.96 8.55
C LEU A 21 -17.98 -22.82 7.58
N LEU A 22 -19.19 -22.73 7.03
CA LEU A 22 -19.56 -21.71 6.06
C LEU A 22 -19.35 -20.26 6.58
N PRO A 23 -19.92 -19.83 7.73
CA PRO A 23 -19.65 -18.50 8.29
C PRO A 23 -18.22 -18.34 8.79
N MET A 24 -17.59 -19.39 9.34
CA MET A 24 -16.16 -19.33 9.72
C MET A 24 -15.27 -19.02 8.53
N MET A 25 -15.53 -19.63 7.37
CA MET A 25 -14.75 -19.44 6.16
C MET A 25 -14.91 -18.02 5.60
N LEU A 26 -16.15 -17.50 5.61
CA LEU A 26 -16.44 -16.11 5.23
C LEU A 26 -15.64 -15.11 6.08
N ILE A 27 -15.65 -15.29 7.40
CA ILE A 27 -14.90 -14.42 8.32
C ILE A 27 -13.39 -14.57 8.12
N ALA A 28 -12.89 -15.80 8.00
CA ALA A 28 -11.46 -16.07 7.79
C ALA A 28 -10.95 -15.40 6.51
N PHE A 29 -11.66 -15.55 5.39
CA PHE A 29 -11.29 -14.89 4.14
C PHE A 29 -11.43 -13.36 4.20
N GLY A 30 -12.45 -12.85 4.89
CA GLY A 30 -12.58 -11.41 5.13
C GLY A 30 -11.37 -10.84 5.88
N ILE A 31 -10.88 -11.55 6.91
CA ILE A 31 -9.67 -11.16 7.65
C ILE A 31 -8.44 -11.20 6.76
N VAL A 32 -8.29 -12.22 5.91
CA VAL A 32 -7.15 -12.34 4.99
C VAL A 32 -7.12 -11.19 3.98
N GLU A 33 -8.26 -10.86 3.36
CA GLU A 33 -8.37 -9.71 2.44
C GLU A 33 -8.05 -8.39 3.15
N PHE A 34 -8.61 -8.18 4.35
CA PHE A 34 -8.31 -6.97 5.12
C PHE A 34 -6.84 -6.89 5.54
N GLY A 35 -6.23 -8.00 5.96
CA GLY A 35 -4.82 -8.07 6.31
C GLY A 35 -3.91 -7.72 5.13
N ARG A 36 -4.26 -8.17 3.92
CA ARG A 36 -3.53 -7.84 2.69
C ARG A 36 -3.66 -6.36 2.33
N ALA A 37 -4.86 -5.80 2.42
CA ALA A 37 -5.09 -4.36 2.23
C ALA A 37 -4.28 -3.52 3.23
N PHE A 38 -4.30 -3.91 4.52
CA PHE A 38 -3.55 -3.24 5.56
C PHE A 38 -2.03 -3.32 5.33
N TYR A 39 -1.52 -4.48 4.88
CA TYR A 39 -0.11 -4.64 4.53
C TYR A 39 0.32 -3.69 3.41
N GLN A 40 -0.48 -3.59 2.34
CA GLN A 40 -0.21 -2.65 1.24
C GLN A 40 -0.24 -1.19 1.73
N TYR A 41 -1.26 -0.80 2.50
CA TYR A 41 -1.35 0.54 3.06
C TYR A 41 -0.10 0.92 3.88
N ASN A 42 0.36 0.04 4.77
CA ASN A 42 1.57 0.27 5.56
C ASN A 42 2.83 0.33 4.68
N THR A 43 2.87 -0.45 3.61
CA THR A 43 3.96 -0.42 2.64
C THR A 43 4.00 0.93 1.92
N LEU A 44 2.86 1.47 1.47
CA LEU A 44 2.77 2.82 0.89
C LEU A 44 3.24 3.90 1.87
N VAL A 45 2.83 3.82 3.14
CA VAL A 45 3.25 4.79 4.18
C VAL A 45 4.77 4.75 4.39
N LYS A 46 5.36 3.56 4.46
CA LYS A 46 6.82 3.41 4.61
C LYS A 46 7.56 3.91 3.37
N ALA A 47 7.06 3.60 2.18
CA ALA A 47 7.63 4.03 0.92
C ALA A 47 7.62 5.56 0.78
N THR A 48 6.46 6.21 1.03
CA THR A 48 6.33 7.68 1.01
C THR A 48 7.27 8.37 1.98
N ARG A 49 7.43 7.82 3.19
CA ARG A 49 8.39 8.34 4.17
C ARG A 49 9.83 8.18 3.74
N ASN A 50 10.19 7.05 3.11
CA ASN A 50 11.54 6.82 2.60
C ASN A 50 11.87 7.79 1.45
N ALA A 51 10.94 7.96 0.51
CA ALA A 51 11.09 8.92 -0.59
C ALA A 51 11.20 10.36 -0.08
N ALA A 52 10.37 10.78 0.88
CA ALA A 52 10.45 12.11 1.47
C ALA A 52 11.79 12.33 2.20
N ARG A 53 12.30 11.30 2.90
CA ARG A 53 13.63 11.36 3.54
C ARG A 53 14.73 11.51 2.51
N TYR A 54 14.69 10.77 1.41
CA TYR A 54 15.65 10.91 0.32
C TYR A 54 15.65 12.34 -0.23
N LEU A 55 14.47 12.89 -0.56
CA LEU A 55 14.33 14.26 -1.07
C LEU A 55 14.82 15.33 -0.10
N SER A 56 14.65 15.14 1.21
CA SER A 56 15.10 16.13 2.22
C SER A 56 16.61 16.35 2.25
N GLN A 57 17.38 15.42 1.69
CA GLN A 57 18.85 15.45 1.64
C GLN A 57 19.39 15.89 0.27
N GLN A 58 18.51 16.08 -0.71
CA GLN A 58 18.87 16.41 -2.08
C GLN A 58 18.58 17.86 -2.39
N ASN A 59 19.32 18.42 -3.35
CA ASN A 59 19.04 19.76 -3.87
C ASN A 59 17.70 19.74 -4.61
N ALA A 60 16.92 20.79 -4.46
CA ALA A 60 15.68 20.94 -5.23
C ALA A 60 15.96 21.21 -6.71
N GLY A 61 14.94 21.03 -7.53
CA GLY A 61 14.94 21.42 -8.95
C GLY A 61 15.63 20.44 -9.88
N ASP A 62 16.23 19.37 -9.36
CA ASP A 62 16.78 18.28 -10.16
C ASP A 62 15.69 17.25 -10.50
N THR A 63 15.39 17.10 -11.80
CA THR A 63 14.42 16.13 -12.30
C THR A 63 14.84 14.69 -12.03
N GLN A 64 16.14 14.39 -12.03
CA GLN A 64 16.66 13.05 -11.76
C GLN A 64 16.42 12.65 -10.30
N VAL A 65 16.58 13.58 -9.37
CA VAL A 65 16.25 13.37 -7.95
C VAL A 65 14.76 13.05 -7.78
N LEU A 66 13.90 13.75 -8.52
CA LEU A 66 12.45 13.54 -8.48
C LEU A 66 12.08 12.15 -9.03
N ASP A 67 12.70 11.71 -10.12
CA ASP A 67 12.47 10.39 -10.70
C ASP A 67 13.01 9.26 -9.82
N ASN A 68 14.19 9.45 -9.20
CA ASN A 68 14.72 8.55 -8.18
C ASN A 68 13.77 8.40 -6.99
N ALA A 69 13.13 9.49 -6.56
CA ALA A 69 12.13 9.45 -5.49
C ALA A 69 10.88 8.66 -5.89
N LYS A 70 10.38 8.81 -7.12
CA LYS A 70 9.27 7.97 -7.63
C LYS A 70 9.64 6.50 -7.67
N CYS A 71 10.89 6.19 -8.00
CA CYS A 71 11.39 4.84 -8.02
C CYS A 71 11.52 4.20 -6.64
N LEU A 72 11.98 4.96 -5.66
CA LEU A 72 11.97 4.53 -4.26
C LEU A 72 10.56 4.20 -3.76
N LEU A 73 9.53 4.87 -4.28
CA LEU A 73 8.14 4.56 -3.94
C LEU A 73 7.68 3.20 -4.46
N GLN A 74 8.02 2.88 -5.71
CA GLN A 74 7.53 1.67 -6.38
C GLN A 74 8.37 0.43 -6.06
N TYR A 75 9.69 0.59 -6.02
CA TYR A 75 10.65 -0.51 -5.95
C TYR A 75 11.43 -0.56 -4.62
N GLY A 76 11.35 0.48 -3.80
CA GLY A 76 12.08 0.55 -2.52
C GLY A 76 13.55 0.94 -2.64
N SER A 77 14.07 1.07 -3.85
CA SER A 77 15.48 1.37 -4.14
C SER A 77 15.60 2.37 -5.31
N HIS A 78 16.55 3.32 -5.21
CA HIS A 78 16.76 4.35 -6.25
C HIS A 78 17.79 3.91 -7.31
N GLU A 79 18.69 2.99 -6.96
CA GLU A 79 19.77 2.50 -7.84
C GLU A 79 19.22 1.83 -9.10
N TYR A 80 17.98 1.33 -9.01
CA TYR A 80 17.37 0.49 -10.02
C TYR A 80 16.73 1.24 -11.18
N CYS A 81 16.50 2.55 -11.04
CA CYS A 81 15.84 3.35 -12.07
C CYS A 81 16.76 4.17 -12.94
N VAL A 82 18.03 4.29 -12.57
CA VAL A 82 19.03 5.05 -13.32
C VAL A 82 19.98 4.15 -14.10
N ASN A 83 20.22 2.91 -13.64
CA ASN A 83 21.32 2.08 -14.14
C ASN A 83 20.95 0.61 -14.40
N HIS A 84 19.68 0.30 -14.65
CA HIS A 84 19.30 -1.04 -15.10
C HIS A 84 18.78 -0.95 -16.50
N ASN A 85 19.37 -1.75 -17.41
CA ASN A 85 19.08 -1.87 -18.84
C ASN A 85 17.62 -2.31 -19.13
N GLY A 86 16.64 -1.62 -18.58
CA GLY A 86 15.23 -1.99 -18.55
C GLY A 86 14.84 -3.05 -17.51
N ALA A 87 15.78 -3.60 -16.72
CA ALA A 87 15.46 -4.64 -15.74
C ALA A 87 14.78 -4.05 -14.51
N LYS A 88 13.47 -4.28 -14.37
CA LYS A 88 12.69 -3.86 -13.20
C LYS A 88 12.91 -4.83 -12.02
N PRO A 89 13.27 -4.34 -10.82
CA PRO A 89 13.35 -5.18 -9.63
C PRO A 89 11.96 -5.67 -9.19
N PRO A 90 11.89 -6.64 -8.26
CA PRO A 90 10.62 -6.99 -7.64
C PRO A 90 9.99 -5.75 -7.01
N SER A 91 8.77 -5.44 -7.42
CA SER A 91 8.03 -4.30 -6.92
C SER A 91 7.54 -4.56 -5.50
N LEU A 92 7.58 -3.52 -4.65
CA LEU A 92 7.04 -3.61 -3.28
C LEU A 92 5.51 -3.71 -3.28
N LEU A 93 4.91 -3.25 -4.37
CA LEU A 93 3.47 -3.10 -4.59
C LEU A 93 3.13 -3.69 -5.95
N PRO A 94 1.93 -4.25 -6.14
CA PRO A 94 1.50 -4.72 -7.45
C PRO A 94 1.66 -3.63 -8.51
N GLU A 95 2.42 -3.94 -9.55
CA GLU A 95 2.86 -2.95 -10.53
C GLU A 95 1.69 -2.34 -11.30
N ALA A 96 0.67 -3.15 -11.60
CA ALA A 96 -0.56 -2.71 -12.25
C ALA A 96 -1.37 -1.71 -11.38
N GLU A 97 -1.39 -1.90 -10.06
CA GLU A 97 -2.11 -1.01 -9.14
C GLU A 97 -1.40 0.34 -9.00
N PHE A 98 -0.06 0.33 -9.02
CA PHE A 98 0.73 1.55 -8.88
C PHE A 98 0.67 2.46 -10.11
N ALA A 99 0.43 1.90 -11.30
CA ALA A 99 0.31 2.67 -12.54
C ALA A 99 -0.89 3.64 -12.54
N ASP A 100 -1.99 3.26 -11.88
CA ASP A 100 -3.20 4.07 -11.78
C ASP A 100 -3.19 5.04 -10.59
N ALA A 101 -2.19 4.93 -9.71
CA ALA A 101 -2.04 5.81 -8.56
C ALA A 101 -1.42 7.14 -8.97
N LYS A 102 -2.01 8.25 -8.51
CA LYS A 102 -1.47 9.58 -8.77
C LYS A 102 -0.37 9.88 -7.76
N VAL A 103 0.87 9.80 -8.22
CA VAL A 103 2.06 10.15 -7.43
C VAL A 103 2.43 11.61 -7.68
N THR A 104 2.44 12.41 -6.62
CA THR A 104 2.88 13.81 -6.66
C THR A 104 4.08 13.98 -5.75
N VAL A 105 5.19 14.43 -6.31
CA VAL A 105 6.42 14.77 -5.59
C VAL A 105 6.65 16.27 -5.74
N CYS A 106 6.83 16.97 -4.62
CA CYS A 106 7.00 18.41 -4.57
C CYS A 106 8.24 18.78 -3.75
N ASP A 107 9.02 19.72 -4.27
CA ASP A 107 10.05 20.46 -3.56
C ASP A 107 9.76 21.97 -3.64
N TRP A 108 10.65 22.81 -3.13
CA TRP A 108 10.46 24.26 -3.12
C TRP A 108 10.57 24.93 -4.50
N GLN A 109 11.09 24.25 -5.52
CA GLN A 109 11.18 24.77 -6.89
C GLN A 109 10.02 24.30 -7.78
N SER A 110 9.62 23.05 -7.63
CA SER A 110 8.52 22.38 -8.33
C SER A 110 7.17 22.85 -7.80
N CYS A 111 7.07 23.10 -6.49
CA CYS A 111 5.84 23.53 -5.82
C CYS A 111 6.08 24.75 -4.92
N PRO A 112 6.53 25.90 -5.48
CA PRO A 112 6.99 27.05 -4.69
C PRO A 112 5.88 27.70 -3.86
N ALA A 113 4.62 27.61 -4.29
CA ALA A 113 3.49 28.19 -3.58
C ALA A 113 3.25 27.58 -2.19
N THR A 114 3.67 26.33 -1.97
CA THR A 114 3.41 25.57 -0.74
C THR A 114 4.68 25.12 -0.01
N HIS A 115 5.81 25.06 -0.71
CA HIS A 115 7.05 24.45 -0.19
C HIS A 115 8.22 25.43 -0.05
N LYS A 116 8.11 26.62 -0.64
CA LYS A 116 9.07 27.70 -0.43
C LYS A 116 8.62 28.52 0.76
N VAL A 117 9.45 28.59 1.80
CA VAL A 117 9.16 29.42 2.97
C VAL A 117 10.24 30.51 3.08
N SER A 118 9.82 31.75 3.26
CA SER A 118 10.73 32.90 3.32
C SER A 118 11.08 33.19 4.78
N VAL A 119 12.34 32.94 5.13
CA VAL A 119 13.18 33.27 6.32
C VAL A 119 12.47 33.66 7.65
N PRO A 120 12.84 33.05 8.80
CA PRO A 120 13.87 32.02 9.01
C PRO A 120 13.22 30.65 8.88
N ALA A 121 12.66 30.36 7.71
CA ALA A 121 11.91 29.15 7.49
C ALA A 121 12.65 28.24 6.53
N ALA A 122 12.78 26.98 6.93
CA ALA A 122 13.36 25.96 6.11
C ALA A 122 12.38 25.54 5.01
N ASN A 123 12.92 25.26 3.83
CA ASN A 123 12.15 24.72 2.71
C ASN A 123 11.53 23.37 3.07
N LEU A 124 10.46 23.00 2.36
CA LEU A 124 9.76 21.74 2.57
C LEU A 124 9.88 20.84 1.34
N VAL A 125 9.77 19.54 1.56
CA VAL A 125 9.58 18.53 0.52
C VAL A 125 8.35 17.71 0.87
N SER A 126 7.57 17.29 -0.12
CA SER A 126 6.45 16.40 0.10
C SER A 126 6.32 15.33 -0.96
N VAL A 127 5.85 14.18 -0.52
CA VAL A 127 5.53 13.04 -1.38
C VAL A 127 4.12 12.62 -1.05
N SER A 128 3.26 12.54 -2.07
CA SER A 128 1.85 12.20 -1.96
C SER A 128 1.51 11.11 -2.96
N VAL A 129 0.82 10.07 -2.49
CA VAL A 129 0.20 9.04 -3.32
C VAL A 129 -1.31 9.14 -3.13
N GLU A 130 -2.02 9.35 -4.22
CA GLU A 130 -3.48 9.52 -4.25
C GLU A 130 -4.13 8.41 -5.06
N SER A 131 -5.34 8.03 -4.65
CA SER A 131 -6.24 7.15 -5.42
C SER A 131 -5.67 5.78 -5.75
N TYR A 132 -4.81 5.22 -4.89
CA TYR A 132 -4.22 3.90 -5.10
C TYR A 132 -5.31 2.81 -5.10
N PRO A 133 -5.52 2.07 -6.20
CA PRO A 133 -6.53 1.02 -6.27
C PRO A 133 -6.10 -0.24 -5.52
N TYR A 134 -7.01 -0.82 -4.76
CA TYR A 134 -6.84 -2.12 -4.11
C TYR A 134 -7.67 -3.18 -4.83
N THR A 135 -7.02 -4.22 -5.36
CA THR A 135 -7.74 -5.35 -5.97
C THR A 135 -8.06 -6.44 -4.95
N VAL A 136 -9.36 -6.76 -4.84
CA VAL A 136 -9.85 -7.86 -3.99
C VAL A 136 -9.70 -9.17 -4.76
N LEU A 137 -9.06 -10.19 -4.17
CA LEU A 137 -8.88 -11.50 -4.83
C LEU A 137 -10.11 -12.39 -4.69
N LEU A 138 -10.93 -12.15 -3.67
CA LEU A 138 -12.13 -12.92 -3.36
C LEU A 138 -13.42 -12.09 -3.58
N PRO A 139 -13.86 -11.89 -4.84
CA PRO A 139 -15.06 -11.10 -5.20
C PRO A 139 -16.35 -11.53 -4.50
N TRP A 140 -16.45 -12.81 -4.13
CA TRP A 140 -17.62 -13.38 -3.47
C TRP A 140 -17.69 -13.05 -1.98
N VAL A 141 -16.56 -12.65 -1.36
CA VAL A 141 -16.50 -12.24 0.06
C VAL A 141 -16.70 -10.73 0.18
N LEU A 142 -16.05 -9.95 -0.70
CA LEU A 142 -16.17 -8.49 -0.73
C LEU A 142 -16.43 -8.02 -2.17
N PRO A 143 -17.43 -7.15 -2.40
CA PRO A 143 -17.73 -6.64 -3.73
C PRO A 143 -16.53 -5.86 -4.30
N GLN A 144 -16.16 -6.15 -5.55
CA GLN A 144 -15.01 -5.57 -6.28
C GLN A 144 -15.14 -4.08 -6.62
N GLN A 145 -16.00 -3.32 -5.94
CA GLN A 145 -16.16 -1.90 -6.24
C GLN A 145 -14.87 -1.19 -5.86
N GLY A 146 -14.09 -0.82 -6.89
CA GLY A 146 -12.70 -0.37 -6.82
C GLY A 146 -12.37 0.47 -5.60
N VAL A 147 -11.98 -0.21 -4.52
CA VAL A 147 -11.63 0.43 -3.26
C VAL A 147 -10.31 1.15 -3.52
N ARG A 148 -10.32 2.46 -3.31
CA ARG A 148 -9.14 3.29 -3.46
C ARG A 148 -8.68 3.75 -2.09
N PHE A 149 -7.40 3.59 -1.80
CA PHE A 149 -6.84 4.21 -0.61
C PHE A 149 -6.88 5.73 -0.77
N GLY A 150 -7.15 6.42 0.34
CA GLY A 150 -7.12 7.87 0.40
C GLY A 150 -5.73 8.44 0.13
N ARG A 151 -5.61 9.77 0.16
CA ARG A 151 -4.31 10.44 0.03
C ARG A 151 -3.40 10.03 1.17
N ILE A 152 -2.25 9.43 0.84
CA ILE A 152 -1.15 9.17 1.78
C ILE A 152 -0.04 10.15 1.41
N SER A 153 0.23 11.11 2.30
CA SER A 153 1.30 12.08 2.09
C SER A 153 2.25 12.17 3.28
N THR A 154 3.52 12.38 2.97
CA THR A 154 4.56 12.68 3.96
C THR A 154 5.25 13.98 3.55
N THR A 155 5.33 14.93 4.48
CA THR A 155 6.07 16.18 4.33
C THR A 155 7.29 16.16 5.26
N MET A 156 8.43 16.66 4.78
CA MET A 156 9.65 16.81 5.58
C MET A 156 10.29 18.16 5.32
N ARG A 157 11.10 18.60 6.28
CA ARG A 157 11.97 19.77 6.11
C ARG A 157 13.12 19.42 5.17
N SER A 158 13.39 20.27 4.19
CA SER A 158 14.63 20.27 3.42
C SER A 158 15.78 20.80 4.27
N ASN A 159 16.94 20.13 4.25
CA ASN A 159 18.14 20.60 4.92
C ASN A 159 18.94 21.64 4.10
N LEU A 160 18.50 21.91 2.88
CA LEU A 160 19.14 22.81 1.90
C LEU A 160 18.26 24.02 1.62
#